data_AF-A0A517MYT4-F1
#
_entry.id   AF-A0A517MYT4-F1
#
_cell.length_a   1.000
_cell.length_b   1.000
_cell.length_c   1.000
_cell.angle_alpha   90.00
_cell.angle_beta   90.00
_cell.angle_gamma   90.00
#
_symmetry.space_group_name_H-M   'P 1'
#
loop_
_entity.id
_entity.type
_entity.pdbx_description
1 polymer ?
#
loop_
_entity_poly.entity_id
_entity_poly.type
_entity_poly.pdbx_seq_one_letter_code
_entity_poly.pdbx_strand_id
1 'polypeptide(L)' 'MNLRGALKFLLITTLGLPVLQTLLVWVAGLLTSIGDETTANVVNQIGRGAGILWLVSITALVVVLAVRSLDDPPPAV' A
#
# COMPACT_ATOMS: atom_id res chain seq x y z
N MET A 1 -5.38 -15.13 -12.58
CA MET A 1 -4.47 -13.96 -12.51
C MET A 1 -3.04 -14.51 -12.54
N ASN A 2 -2.20 -14.11 -13.50
CA ASN A 2 -0.85 -14.70 -13.63
C ASN A 2 0.12 -14.07 -12.62
N LEU A 3 1.20 -14.78 -12.26
CA LEU A 3 2.19 -14.33 -11.27
C LEU A 3 2.78 -12.94 -11.57
N ARG A 4 2.97 -12.62 -12.86
CA ARG A 4 3.40 -11.29 -13.32
C ARG A 4 2.35 -10.20 -13.03
N GLY A 5 1.07 -10.53 -13.10
CA GLY A 5 -0.03 -9.63 -12.76
C GLY A 5 -0.12 -9.38 -11.26
N ALA A 6 0.05 -10.43 -10.44
CA ALA A 6 0.09 -10.30 -8.97
C ALA A 6 1.28 -9.43 -8.50
N LEU A 7 2.46 -9.62 -9.08
CA LEU A 7 3.63 -8.79 -8.79
C LEU A 7 3.42 -7.32 -9.15
N LYS A 8 2.90 -7.04 -10.36
CA LYS A 8 2.58 -5.66 -10.77
C LYS A 8 1.56 -5.02 -9.84
N PHE A 9 0.51 -5.76 -9.47
CA PHE A 9 -0.49 -5.28 -8.53
C PHE A 9 0.16 -4.96 -7.19
N LEU A 10 0.86 -5.90 -6.56
CA LEU A 10 1.56 -5.69 -5.28
C LEU A 10 2.50 -4.48 -5.32
N LEU A 11 3.25 -4.32 -6.40
CA LEU A 11 4.21 -3.22 -6.56
C LEU A 11 3.48 -1.87 -6.70
N ILE A 12 2.43 -1.80 -7.52
CA ILE A 12 1.59 -0.60 -7.66
C ILE A 12 0.92 -0.26 -6.33
N THR A 13 0.35 -1.24 -5.63
CA THR A 13 -0.35 -1.04 -4.36
C THR A 13 0.63 -0.58 -3.28
N THR A 14 1.84 -1.15 -3.25
CA THR A 14 2.92 -0.76 -2.32
C THR A 14 3.42 0.67 -2.55
N LEU A 15 3.52 1.12 -3.80
CA LEU A 15 3.94 2.50 -4.11
C LEU A 15 2.79 3.51 -4.06
N GLY A 16 1.57 3.08 -4.39
CA GLY A 16 0.40 3.94 -4.52
C GLY A 16 -0.33 4.19 -3.19
N LEU A 17 -0.37 3.22 -2.29
CA LEU A 17 -1.03 3.39 -0.98
C LEU A 17 -0.43 4.52 -0.12
N PRO A 18 0.90 4.72 -0.05
CA PRO A 18 1.48 5.87 0.66
C PRO A 18 1.03 7.21 0.10
N VAL A 19 0.91 7.30 -1.23
CA VAL A 19 0.43 8.51 -1.93
C VAL A 19 -1.06 8.73 -1.65
N LEU A 20 -1.85 7.65 -1.64
CA LEU A 20 -3.26 7.74 -1.25
C LEU A 20 -3.39 8.19 0.22
N GLN A 21 -2.51 7.71 1.10
CA GLN A 21 -2.53 8.04 2.51
C GLN A 21 -2.18 9.52 2.76
N THR A 22 -1.21 10.10 2.05
CA THR A 22 -0.94 11.55 2.15
C THR A 22 -2.12 12.38 1.68
N LEU A 23 -2.81 11.96 0.60
CA LEU A 23 -4.04 12.62 0.15
C LEU A 23 -5.16 12.53 1.20
N LEU A 24 -5.36 11.36 1.83
CA LEU A 24 -6.38 11.19 2.87
C LEU A 24 -6.11 12.08 4.10
N VAL A 25 -4.86 12.18 4.53
CA VAL A 25 -4.45 13.09 5.63
C VAL A 25 -4.72 14.54 5.27
N TRP A 26 -4.39 14.94 4.03
CA TRP A 26 -4.65 16.28 3.54
C TRP A 26 -6.15 16.61 3.50
N VAL A 27 -6.98 15.69 2.98
CA VAL A 27 -8.44 15.83 2.95
C VAL A 27 -9.01 15.92 4.37
N ALA A 28 -8.54 15.08 5.30
CA ALA A 28 -8.98 15.15 6.70
C ALA A 28 -8.63 16.51 7.34
N GLY A 29 -7.46 17.07 7.04
CA GLY A 29 -7.06 18.41 7.48
C GLY A 29 -7.99 19.50 6.94
N LEU A 30 -8.37 19.41 5.66
CA LEU A 30 -9.34 20.33 5.07
C LEU A 30 -10.72 20.25 5.73
N LEU A 31 -11.24 19.03 5.94
CA LEU A 31 -12.53 18.84 6.61
C LEU A 31 -12.52 19.39 8.04
N THR A 32 -11.43 19.16 8.76
CA THR A 32 -11.22 19.73 10.10
C THR A 32 -11.23 21.26 10.06
N SER A 33 -10.60 21.87 9.04
CA SER A 33 -10.59 23.34 8.89
C SER A 33 -11.96 23.95 8.58
N ILE A 34 -12.90 23.16 8.05
CA ILE A 34 -14.29 23.55 7.78
C ILE A 34 -15.18 23.34 9.02
N GLY A 35 -14.65 22.73 10.09
CA GLY A 35 -15.40 22.35 11.29
C GLY A 35 -16.14 21.02 11.18
N ASP A 36 -15.89 20.24 10.12
CA ASP A 36 -16.47 18.90 9.94
C ASP A 36 -15.54 17.82 10.53
N GLU A 37 -15.54 17.74 11.85
CA GLU A 37 -14.74 16.76 12.61
C GLU A 37 -15.23 15.32 12.42
N THR A 38 -16.53 15.13 12.14
CA THR A 38 -17.13 13.80 11.99
C THR A 38 -16.60 13.14 10.72
N THR A 39 -16.66 13.84 9.59
CA THR A 39 -16.16 13.30 8.33
C THR A 39 -14.63 13.18 8.36
N ALA A 40 -13.91 14.11 8.99
CA ALA A 40 -12.46 14.02 9.16
C ALA A 40 -12.03 12.75 9.91
N ASN A 41 -12.76 12.35 10.96
CA ASN A 41 -12.49 11.11 11.69
C ASN A 41 -12.72 9.85 10.85
N VAL A 42 -13.77 9.82 10.03
CA VAL A 42 -14.03 8.72 9.10
C VAL A 42 -12.89 8.60 8.07
N VAL A 43 -12.45 9.72 7.49
CA VAL A 43 -11.32 9.75 6.55
C VAL A 43 -10.04 9.25 7.21
N ASN A 44 -9.76 9.65 8.46
CA ASN A 44 -8.62 9.14 9.22
C ASN A 44 -8.70 7.63 9.47
N GLN A 45 -9.89 7.10 9.74
CA GLN A 45 -10.08 5.66 9.94
C GLN A 45 -9.87 4.87 8.64
N ILE A 46 -10.34 5.40 7.51
CA ILE A 46 -10.04 4.85 6.17
C ILE A 46 -8.54 4.89 5.91
N GLY A 47 -7.86 5.98 6.26
CA GLY A 47 -6.41 6.12 6.14
C GLY A 47 -5.63 5.07 6.94
N ARG A 48 -6.09 4.73 8.15
CA ARG A 48 -5.51 3.62 8.94
C ARG A 48 -5.70 2.27 8.24
N GLY A 49 -6.88 2.02 7.66
CA GLY A 49 -7.15 0.82 6.88
C GLY A 49 -6.21 0.70 5.66
N ALA A 50 -5.98 1.81 4.95
CA ALA A 50 -5.03 1.87 3.85
C ALA A 50 -3.60 1.56 4.31
N GLY A 51 -3.18 2.05 5.48
CA GLY A 51 -1.88 1.74 6.08
C GLY A 51 -1.71 0.25 6.42
N ILE A 52 -2.75 -0.39 6.95
CA ILE A 52 -2.73 -1.85 7.21
C ILE A 52 -2.61 -2.62 5.89
N LEU A 53 -3.40 -2.25 4.88
CA LEU A 53 -3.34 -2.88 3.56
C LEU A 53 -1.97 -2.70 2.90
N TRP A 54 -1.31 -1.57 3.15
CA TRP A 54 0.04 -1.31 2.66
C TRP A 54 1.07 -2.24 3.29
N LEU A 55 1.00 -2.43 4.62
CA LEU A 55 1.89 -3.38 5.32
C LEU A 55 1.72 -4.80 4.76
N VAL A 56 0.48 -5.25 4.57
CA VAL A 56 0.19 -6.57 3.97
C VAL A 56 0.76 -6.67 2.56
N SER A 57 0.64 -5.60 1.76
CA SER A 57 1.16 -5.56 0.38
C SER A 57 2.68 -5.66 0.34
N ILE A 58 3.39 -4.94 1.23
CA ILE A 58 4.85 -5.03 1.34
C ILE A 58 5.28 -6.42 1.76
N THR A 59 4.67 -6.99 2.80
CA THR A 59 5.03 -8.32 3.28
C THR A 59 4.84 -9.35 2.18
N ALA A 60 3.71 -9.32 1.48
CA ALA A 60 3.46 -10.21 0.35
C ALA A 60 4.47 -10.01 -0.78
N LEU A 61 4.83 -8.76 -1.11
CA LEU A 61 5.82 -8.46 -2.14
C LEU A 61 7.20 -9.03 -1.78
N VAL A 62 7.64 -8.85 -0.53
CA VAL A 62 8.92 -9.39 -0.02
C VAL A 62 8.93 -10.91 -0.08
N VAL A 63 7.86 -11.58 0.36
CA VAL A 63 7.75 -13.05 0.30
C VAL A 63 7.84 -13.54 -1.15
N VAL A 64 7.12 -12.92 -2.08
CA VAL A 64 7.14 -13.30 -3.49
C VAL A 64 8.54 -13.10 -4.11
N LEU A 65 9.22 -12.00 -3.78
CA LEU A 65 10.59 -11.74 -4.23
C LEU A 65 11.59 -12.75 -3.62
N ALA A 66 11.44 -13.11 -2.35
CA ALA A 66 12.30 -14.10 -1.70
C ALA A 66 12.15 -15.48 -2.33
N VAL A 67 10.92 -15.94 -2.56
CA VAL A 67 10.66 -17.22 -3.25
C VAL A 67 11.25 -17.20 -4.66
N ARG A 68 11.05 -16.12 -5.41
CA ARG A 68 11.64 -15.95 -6.75
C ARG A 68 13.16 -15.99 -6.74
N SER A 69 13.79 -15.37 -5.74
CA SER A 69 15.25 -15.35 -5.61
C SER A 69 15.83 -16.73 -5.29
N LEU A 70 15.06 -17.63 -4.67
CA LEU A 70 15.48 -19.01 -4.41
C LEU A 70 15.32 -19.91 -5.64
N ASP A 71 14.37 -19.59 -6.53
CA ASP A 71 14.14 -20.31 -7.77
C ASP A 71 15.10 -19.90 -8.91
N ASP A 72 15.79 -18.76 -8.79
CA ASP A 72 16.74 -18.31 -9.81
C ASP A 72 18.02 -19.19 -9.78
N PRO A 73 18.41 -19.81 -10.91
CA PRO A 73 19.59 -20.67 -10.95
C PRO A 73 20.87 -19.87 -10.67
N PRO A 74 21.89 -20.49 -10.04
CA PRO A 74 23.13 -19.80 -9.71
C PRO A 74 23.77 -19.21 -10.97
N PRO A 75 24.35 -17.99 -10.89
CA PRO A 75 24.99 -17.37 -12.03
C PRO A 75 26.07 -18.31 -12.56
N ALA A 76 26.04 -18.62 -13.85
CA ALA A 76 27.07 -19.41 -14.51
C ALA A 76 28.39 -18.62 -14.41
N VAL A 77 29.30 -19.09 -13.54
CA VAL A 77 30.69 -18.64 -13.45
C VAL A 77 31.52 -19.43 -14.45
#